data_AF-A0AAV1QBV8-F1
#
_entry.id   AF-A0AAV1QBV8-F1
#
_cell.length_a   1.000
_cell.length_b   1.000
_cell.length_c   1.000
_cell.angle_alpha   90.00
_cell.angle_beta   90.00
_cell.angle_gamma   90.00
#
_symmetry.space_group_name_H-M   'P 1'
#
loop_
_entity.id
_entity.type
_entity.pdbx_description
1 polymer ?
#
loop_
_entity_poly.entity_id
_entity_poly.type
_entity_poly.pdbx_seq_one_letter_code
_entity_poly.pdbx_strand_id
1 'polypeptide(L)' 'DESDETELGDVHYQPVKTFVVIESDIVISLPRLADAFLVMFGLIYSLHLNCPKGLTSTFEFTQKMLLGLED' A
#
# COMPACT_ATOMS: atom_id res chain seq x y z
N ASP A 1 -35.79 8.62 -25.77
CA ASP A 1 -34.67 9.50 -25.43
C ASP A 1 -33.94 8.80 -24.32
N GLU A 2 -32.79 8.28 -24.69
CA GLU A 2 -32.00 7.29 -23.98
C GLU A 2 -31.11 8.03 -22.98
N SER A 3 -31.22 7.69 -21.70
CA SER A 3 -30.31 8.18 -20.65
C SER A 3 -30.16 7.05 -19.64
N ASP A 4 -29.37 6.05 -20.04
CA ASP A 4 -28.80 5.04 -19.16
C ASP A 4 -27.72 5.73 -18.32
N GLU A 5 -28.15 6.45 -17.29
CA GLU A 5 -27.28 6.99 -16.25
C GLU A 5 -26.73 5.83 -15.41
N THR A 6 -25.57 5.35 -15.81
CA THR A 6 -24.76 4.39 -15.05
C THR A 6 -24.28 5.08 -13.77
N GLU A 7 -25.11 5.03 -12.72
CA GLU A 7 -24.69 5.30 -11.34
C GLU A 7 -23.69 4.21 -10.92
N LEU A 8 -22.43 4.36 -11.34
CA LEU A 8 -21.28 3.80 -10.65
C LEU A 8 -21.20 4.51 -9.29
N GLY A 9 -22.06 4.09 -8.36
CA GLY A 9 -22.01 4.54 -6.98
C GLY A 9 -20.58 4.42 -6.49
N ASP A 10 -20.04 5.51 -5.96
CA ASP A 10 -18.71 5.59 -5.37
C ASP A 10 -18.56 4.47 -4.33
N VAL A 11 -17.95 3.35 -4.72
CA VAL A 11 -17.70 2.24 -3.80
C VAL A 11 -16.51 2.68 -2.94
N HIS A 12 -16.81 3.41 -1.87
CA HIS A 12 -15.81 3.85 -0.92
C HIS A 12 -15.25 2.63 -0.16
N TYR A 13 -14.15 2.09 -0.67
CA TYR A 13 -13.55 0.86 -0.16
C TYR A 13 -12.79 1.15 1.13
N GLN A 14 -13.48 1.06 2.27
CA GLN A 14 -12.85 1.13 3.59
C GLN A 14 -12.61 -0.28 4.14
N PRO A 15 -11.36 -0.75 4.16
CA PRO A 15 -11.06 -2.03 4.80
C PRO A 15 -11.35 -1.96 6.29
N VAL A 16 -12.09 -2.94 6.81
CA VAL A 16 -12.46 -3.02 8.24
C VAL A 16 -11.21 -3.18 9.11
N LYS A 17 -10.21 -3.92 8.62
CA LYS A 17 -8.89 -4.08 9.24
C LYS A 17 -7.82 -4.27 8.16
N THR A 18 -6.62 -3.78 8.44
CA THR A 18 -5.45 -4.01 7.59
C THR A 18 -4.34 -4.67 8.42
N PHE A 19 -3.67 -5.63 7.80
CA PHE A 19 -2.59 -6.40 8.42
C PHE A 19 -1.38 -6.42 7.48
N VAL A 20 -0.19 -6.27 8.05
CA VAL A 20 1.07 -6.52 7.36
C VAL A 20 1.58 -7.88 7.82
N VAL A 21 1.76 -8.79 6.87
CA VAL A 21 2.18 -10.17 7.11
C VAL A 21 3.56 -10.38 6.50
N ILE A 22 4.50 -10.92 7.28
CA ILE A 22 5.84 -11.30 6.85
C ILE A 22 6.03 -12.78 7.23
N GLU A 23 6.48 -13.60 6.29
CA GLU A 23 6.74 -15.04 6.51
C GLU A 23 5.58 -15.80 7.19
N SER A 24 4.34 -15.41 6.89
CA SER A 24 3.10 -15.97 7.45
C SER A 24 2.71 -15.49 8.85
N ASP A 25 3.47 -14.57 9.45
CA ASP A 25 3.15 -13.95 10.73
C ASP A 25 2.62 -12.51 10.56
N ILE A 26 1.57 -12.17 11.32
CA ILE A 26 1.05 -10.80 11.38
C ILE A 26 2.00 -9.98 12.24
N VAL A 27 2.76 -9.09 11.61
CA VAL A 27 3.73 -8.24 12.30
C VAL A 27 3.05 -6.98 12.82
N ILE A 28 2.11 -6.43 12.05
CA ILE A 28 1.44 -5.16 12.33
C ILE A 28 -0.03 -5.22 11.94
N SER A 29 -0.89 -4.64 12.79
CA SER A 29 -2.30 -4.37 12.50
C SER A 29 -2.56 -2.88 12.65
N LEU A 30 -2.98 -2.23 11.56
CA LEU A 30 -3.28 -0.80 11.52
C LEU A 30 -4.69 -0.58 10.94
N PRO A 31 -5.44 0.40 11.46
CA PRO A 31 -6.82 0.67 11.01
C PRO A 31 -6.87 1.36 9.64
N ARG A 32 -5.79 2.04 9.24
CA ARG A 32 -5.69 2.77 7.97
C ARG A 32 -4.78 2.03 7.01
N LEU A 33 -5.28 1.78 5.80
CA LEU A 33 -4.51 1.14 4.74
C LEU A 33 -3.23 1.92 4.43
N ALA A 34 -3.31 3.26 4.36
CA ALA A 34 -2.15 4.12 4.10
C ALA A 34 -1.03 3.93 5.11
N ASP A 35 -1.37 3.82 6.40
CA ASP A 35 -0.37 3.65 7.47
C ASP A 35 0.26 2.25 7.38
N ALA A 36 -0.55 1.20 7.15
CA ALA A 36 -0.05 -0.15 6.93
C ALA A 36 0.87 -0.24 5.70
N PHE A 37 0.53 0.49 4.63
CA PHE A 37 1.31 0.54 3.39
C PHE A 37 2.67 1.22 3.59
N LEU A 38 2.70 2.34 4.31
CA LEU A 38 3.93 3.03 4.66
C LEU A 38 4.85 2.13 5.49
N VAL A 39 4.29 1.44 6.49
CA VAL A 39 5.09 0.56 7.35
C VAL A 39 5.57 -0.67 6.58
N MET A 40 4.78 -1.23 5.67
CA MET A 40 5.22 -2.33 4.80
C MET A 40 6.47 -1.95 4.02
N PHE A 41 6.50 -0.77 3.39
CA PHE A 41 7.70 -0.30 2.69
C PHE A 41 8.87 0.01 3.63
N GLY A 42 8.60 0.56 4.81
CA GLY A 42 9.61 0.74 5.85
C GLY A 42 10.25 -0.58 6.28
N LEU A 43 9.46 -1.66 6.39
CA LEU A 43 9.94 -3.01 6.71
C LEU A 43 10.73 -3.62 5.54
N ILE A 44 10.24 -3.47 4.30
CA ILE A 44 10.98 -3.91 3.11
C ILE A 44 12.36 -3.25 3.06
N TYR A 45 12.43 -1.95 3.33
CA TYR A 45 13.68 -1.20 3.40
C TYR A 45 14.56 -1.63 4.58
N SER A 46 14.02 -1.65 5.80
CA SER A 46 14.78 -1.89 7.04
C SER A 46 15.28 -3.33 7.17
N LEU A 47 14.51 -4.31 6.69
CA LEU A 47 14.91 -5.72 6.69
C LEU A 47 15.60 -6.14 5.37
N HIS A 48 15.79 -5.21 4.44
CA HIS A 48 16.36 -5.49 3.12
C HIS A 48 15.65 -6.66 2.41
N LEU A 49 14.32 -6.66 2.49
CA LEU A 49 13.49 -7.67 1.83
C LEU A 49 13.38 -7.37 0.33
N ASN A 50 13.18 -8.42 -0.47
CA ASN A 50 12.85 -8.22 -1.87
C ASN A 50 11.45 -7.60 -1.99
N CYS A 51 11.38 -6.40 -2.56
CA CYS A 51 10.11 -5.79 -2.90
C CYS A 51 9.39 -6.64 -3.97
N PRO A 52 8.09 -6.94 -3.83
CA PRO A 52 7.34 -7.65 -4.85
C PRO A 52 7.40 -6.94 -6.21
N LYS A 53 7.63 -7.69 -7.28
CA LYS A 53 7.91 -7.16 -8.64
C LYS A 53 6.83 -6.21 -9.20
N GLY A 54 5.58 -6.33 -8.72
CA GLY A 54 4.48 -5.45 -9.13
C GLY A 54 4.44 -4.10 -8.41
N LEU A 55 5.22 -3.94 -7.34
CA LEU A 55 5.25 -2.73 -6.50
C LEU A 55 6.60 -2.02 -6.53
N THR A 56 7.57 -2.51 -7.32
CA THR A 56 8.91 -1.91 -7.41
C THR A 56 8.86 -0.43 -7.81
N SER A 57 8.03 -0.05 -8.79
CA SER A 57 7.90 1.36 -9.19
C SER A 57 7.28 2.25 -8.10
N THR A 58 6.27 1.74 -7.39
CA THR A 58 5.66 2.46 -6.26
C THR A 58 6.62 2.55 -5.08
N PHE A 59 7.45 1.52 -4.88
CA PHE A 59 8.48 1.50 -3.85
C PHE A 59 9.58 2.50 -4.16
N GLU A 60 10.14 2.51 -5.37
CA GLU A 60 11.16 3.47 -5.79
C GLU A 60 10.65 4.91 -5.65
N PHE A 61 9.39 5.17 -6.05
CA PHE A 61 8.76 6.47 -5.85
C PHE A 61 8.64 6.82 -4.36
N THR A 62 8.21 5.88 -3.53
CA THR A 62 8.12 6.05 -2.07
C THR A 62 9.50 6.31 -1.48
N GLN A 63 10.55 5.58 -1.89
CA GLN A 63 11.92 5.79 -1.42
C GLN A 63 12.45 7.16 -1.84
N LYS A 64 12.24 7.57 -3.09
CA LYS A 64 12.68 8.88 -3.58
C LYS A 64 11.92 10.02 -2.92
N MET A 65 10.59 9.93 -2.85
CA MET A 65 9.72 11.01 -2.34
C MET A 65 9.66 11.09 -0.81
N LEU A 66 9.69 9.97 -0.09
CA LEU A 66 9.56 9.94 1.37
C LEU A 66 10.89 9.79 2.10
N LEU A 67 11.89 9.08 1.53
CA LEU A 67 13.20 8.91 2.16
C LEU A 67 14.26 9.90 1.62
N GLY A 68 13.95 10.68 0.59
CA GLY A 68 14.88 11.67 0.02
C GLY A 68 16.15 11.03 -0.57
N LEU A 69 16.07 9.76 -0.94
CA LEU A 69 17.14 9.02 -1.60
C LEU A 69 17.12 9.38 -3.09
N GLU A 70 17.51 10.62 -3.42
CA GLU A 70 17.93 10.96 -4.77
C GLU A 70 19.33 10.37 -4.99
N ASP A 71 19.54 9.76 -6.17
CA ASP A 71 20.79 9.09 -6.55
C ASP A 71 22.06 9.95 -6.32
#